data_AF-A0A0R1HRM9-F1
#
_entry.id   AF-A0A0R1HRM9-F1
#
_cell.length_a   1.000
_cell.length_b   1.000
_cell.length_c   1.000
_cell.angle_alpha   90.00
_cell.angle_beta   90.00
_cell.angle_gamma   90.00
#
_symmetry.space_group_name_H-M   'P 1'
#
loop_
_entity.id
_entity.type
_entity.pdbx_description
1 polymer ?
#
loop_
_entity_poly.entity_id
_entity_poly.type
_entity_poly.pdbx_seq_one_letter_code
_entity_poly.pdbx_strand_id
1 'polypeptide(L)' 'MTALQKHGAVKGTLMGIARILRCNPLVHGGYDPVPDHFSLKRNKQAEMEYIRSMNLK' A
#
# COMPACT_ATOMS: atom_id res chain seq x y z
N MET A 1 -0.18 -6.02 -9.10
CA MET A 1 -1.43 -5.37 -9.57
C MET A 1 -1.45 -3.93 -9.09
N THR A 2 -1.81 -2.96 -9.94
CA THR A 2 -1.82 -1.52 -9.61
C THR A 2 -3.16 -1.07 -9.00
N ALA A 3 -3.16 0.05 -8.29
CA ALA A 3 -4.39 0.59 -7.69
C ALA A 3 -5.44 1.00 -8.74
N LEU A 4 -5.00 1.45 -9.93
CA LEU A 4 -5.88 1.78 -11.05
C LEU A 4 -6.62 0.55 -11.58
N GLN A 5 -5.93 -0.58 -11.75
CA GLN A 5 -6.54 -1.82 -12.22
C GLN A 5 -7.51 -2.40 -11.18
N LYS A 6 -7.19 -2.26 -9.89
CA LYS A 6 -7.97 -2.88 -8.80
C LYS A 6 -9.18 -2.06 -8.34
N HIS A 7 -9.05 -0.73 -8.33
CA HIS A 7 -10.07 0.18 -7.76
C HIS A 7 -10.67 1.14 -8.79
N GLY A 8 -10.23 1.08 -10.05
CA GLY A 8 -10.63 2.00 -11.12
C GLY A 8 -9.89 3.34 -11.08
N ALA A 9 -10.14 4.18 -12.09
CA ALA A 9 -9.37 5.42 -12.31
C ALA A 9 -9.43 6.39 -11.11
N VAL A 10 -10.63 6.66 -10.57
CA VAL A 10 -10.81 7.66 -9.50
C VAL A 10 -10.16 7.21 -8.19
N LYS A 11 -10.57 6.07 -7.65
CA LYS A 11 -10.05 5.53 -6.38
C LYS A 11 -8.58 5.15 -6.48
N GLY A 12 -8.16 4.57 -7.61
CA GLY A 12 -6.77 4.24 -7.87
C GLY A 12 -5.86 5.46 -7.88
N THR A 13 -6.32 6.57 -8.47
CA THR A 13 -5.58 7.85 -8.48
C THR A 13 -5.47 8.42 -7.06
N LEU A 14 -6.56 8.46 -6.30
CA LEU A 14 -6.53 8.92 -4.90
C LEU A 14 -5.57 8.09 -4.03
N MET A 15 -5.56 6.76 -4.20
CA MET A 15 -4.64 5.86 -3.50
C MET A 15 -3.18 6.04 -3.93
N GLY A 16 -2.93 6.44 -5.17
CA GLY A 16 -1.60 6.78 -5.68
C GLY A 16 -1.09 8.11 -5.12
N ILE A 17 -1.93 9.15 -5.13
CA ILE A 17 -1.61 10.46 -4.53
C ILE A 17 -1.29 10.29 -3.04
N ALA A 18 -2.10 9.54 -2.30
CA ALA A 18 -1.85 9.28 -0.88
C ALA A 18 -0.51 8.57 -0.62
N ARG A 19 -0.04 7.73 -1.55
CA ARG A 19 1.29 7.10 -1.47
C ARG A 19 2.41 8.12 -1.67
N ILE A 20 2.27 9.01 -2.65
CA ILE A 20 3.26 10.07 -2.92
C ILE A 20 3.36 11.03 -1.73
N LEU A 21 2.23 11.42 -1.13
CA LEU A 21 2.21 12.30 0.05
C LEU A 21 2.93 11.69 1.26
N ARG A 22 3.03 10.36 1.34
CA ARG A 22 3.79 9.65 2.38
C ARG A 22 5.26 9.47 2.03
N CYS A 23 5.70 9.86 0.84
CA CYS A 23 7.09 9.73 0.40
C CYS A 23 7.91 10.91 0.94
N ASN A 24 8.28 10.85 2.21
CA ASN A 24 9.22 11.79 2.82
C ASN A 24 10.09 11.07 3.86
N PRO A 25 11.28 11.60 4.22
CA PRO A 25 12.26 10.90 5.06
C PRO A 25 11.78 10.60 6.49
N LEU A 26 10.74 11.29 6.97
CA LEU A 26 10.16 11.10 8.31
C LEU A 26 9.17 9.94 8.35
N VAL A 27 8.77 9.41 7.18
CA VAL A 27 7.88 8.27 7.08
C VAL A 27 8.71 7.02 6.80
N HIS A 28 8.57 6.03 7.68
CA HIS A 28 9.25 4.74 7.52
C HIS A 28 8.88 4.10 6.18
N GLY A 29 9.89 3.65 5.44
CA GLY A 29 9.70 2.79 4.27
C GLY A 29 9.06 1.46 4.66
N GLY A 30 8.63 0.67 3.68
CA GLY A 30 7.97 -0.61 3.96
C GLY A 30 7.15 -1.10 2.77
N TYR A 31 6.78 -2.39 2.81
CA TYR A 31 5.96 -3.02 1.79
C TYR A 31 4.53 -2.47 1.85
N ASP A 32 4.07 -1.77 0.81
CA ASP A 32 2.74 -1.11 0.76
C ASP A 32 1.85 -1.71 -0.34
N PRO A 33 1.38 -2.97 -0.19
CA PRO A 33 0.56 -3.63 -1.19
C PRO A 33 -0.79 -2.93 -1.34
N VAL A 34 -1.38 -3.03 -2.54
CA VAL A 34 -2.70 -2.45 -2.82
C VAL A 34 -3.78 -3.29 -2.12
N PRO A 35 -4.50 -2.75 -1.12
CA PRO A 35 -5.54 -3.50 -0.40
C PRO A 35 -6.71 -3.91 -1.31
N ASP A 36 -7.46 -4.93 -0.92
CA ASP A 36 -8.67 -5.39 -1.62
C ASP A 36 -9.81 -4.38 -1.55
N HIS A 37 -9.87 -3.63 -0.46
CA HIS A 37 -10.83 -2.55 -0.26
C HIS A 37 -10.15 -1.20 -0.35
N PHE A 38 -10.89 -0.17 -0.79
CA PHE A 38 -10.36 1.18 -0.89
C PHE A 38 -9.94 1.69 0.50
N SER A 39 -8.67 2.08 0.63
CA SER A 39 -8.13 2.72 1.81
C SER A 39 -6.99 3.65 1.41
N LEU A 40 -6.99 4.86 1.96
CA LEU A 40 -5.88 5.80 1.80
C LEU A 40 -4.75 5.54 2.80
N LYS A 41 -4.98 4.72 3.83
CA LYS A 41 -3.98 4.35 4.84
C LYS A 41 -3.17 3.14 4.37
N ARG A 42 -1.97 2.97 4.94
CA ARG A 42 -1.10 1.81 4.70
C ARG A 42 -1.78 0.52 5.21
N ASN A 43 -1.67 -0.56 4.45
CA ASN A 43 -2.17 -1.87 4.87
C ASN A 43 -1.13 -2.59 5.75
N LYS A 44 -1.12 -2.29 7.05
CA LYS A 44 -0.18 -2.91 8.00
C LYS A 44 -0.31 -4.43 8.07
N GLN A 45 -1.51 -4.97 7.86
CA GLN A 45 -1.73 -6.41 7.97
C GLN A 45 -0.99 -7.17 6.85
N ALA A 46 -1.16 -6.72 5.61
CA ALA A 46 -0.45 -7.31 4.48
C ALA A 46 1.07 -7.06 4.52
N GLU A 47 1.51 -5.93 5.08
CA GLU A 47 2.93 -5.67 5.36
C GLU A 47 3.50 -6.67 6.37
N MET A 48 2.82 -6.88 7.50
CA MET A 48 3.23 -7.85 8.52
C MET A 48 3.23 -9.28 7.98
N GLU A 49 2.23 -9.67 7.19
CA GLU A 49 2.15 -10.98 6.53
C GLU A 49 3.31 -11.19 5.55
N TYR A 50 3.65 -10.17 4.76
CA TYR A 50 4.81 -10.20 3.87
C TYR A 50 6.12 -10.37 4.65
N ILE A 51 6.38 -9.53 5.66
CA ILE A 51 7.58 -9.63 6.51
C ILE A 51 7.65 -11.01 7.16
N ARG A 52 6.52 -11.51 7.68
CA ARG A 52 6.43 -12.84 8.27
C ARG A 52 6.78 -13.92 7.25
N SER A 53 6.24 -13.85 6.02
CA SER A 53 6.53 -14.84 4.96
C SER A 53 8.00 -14.89 4.56
N MET A 54 8.75 -13.80 4.80
CA MET A 54 10.17 -13.69 4.48
C MET A 54 11.08 -14.20 5.60
N ASN A 55 10.60 -14.16 6.83
CA ASN A 55 11.33 -14.59 8.02
C ASN A 55 10.93 -16.00 8.51
N LEU A 56 9.96 -16.67 7.86
CA LEU A 56 9.42 -17.98 8.24
C LEU A 56 9.67 -19.08 7.19
N LYS A 57 10.83 -19.05 6.51
CA LYS A 57 11.34 -20.21 5.78
C LYS A 57 12.59 -20.74 6.47
#